data_AF-A0A956A6W2-F1
#
_entry.id   AF-A0A956A6W2-F1
#
_cell.length_a   1.000
_cell.length_b   1.000
_cell.length_c   1.000
_cell.angle_alpha   90.00
_cell.angle_beta   90.00
_cell.angle_gamma   90.00
#
_symmetry.space_group_name_H-M   'P 1'
#
loop_
_entity.id
_entity.type
_entity.pdbx_description
1 polymer ?
#
loop_
_entity_poly.entity_id
_entity_poly.type
_entity_poly.pdbx_seq_one_letter_code
_entity_poly.pdbx_strand_id
1 'polypeptide(L)'
;MITPLLHALLVAMGVARVLIGIAPLLAPSFSSRLLAFPTAHDNATARLMGRLFGVRDVGLGLLVFYALGHVELLPAMCVFQAMMDGGDLLSIMVPLVRRQGIDRAAWLSAGFALVGGASWLVVLAAM
;
A
#
# COMPACT_ATOMS: atom_id res chain seq x y z
N MET A 1 8.15 -24.40 -5.75
CA MET A 1 6.76 -24.79 -6.07
C MET A 1 5.87 -24.12 -5.02
N ILE A 2 4.92 -23.27 -5.44
CA ILE A 2 4.10 -22.47 -4.51
C ILE A 2 3.04 -23.37 -3.90
N THR A 3 2.92 -23.37 -2.58
CA THR A 3 1.86 -24.12 -1.89
C THR A 3 0.48 -23.48 -2.13
N PRO A 4 -0.62 -24.24 -2.08
CA PRO A 4 -1.97 -23.68 -2.24
C PRO A 4 -2.27 -22.54 -1.25
N LEU A 5 -1.76 -22.66 -0.02
CA LEU A 5 -1.89 -21.63 1.01
C LEU A 5 -1.18 -20.33 0.59
N LEU A 6 0.06 -20.43 0.12
CA LEU A 6 0.84 -19.27 -0.29
C LEU A 6 0.24 -18.57 -1.51
N HIS A 7 -0.30 -19.35 -2.45
CA HIS A 7 -1.04 -18.80 -3.59
C HIS A 7 -2.26 -18.01 -3.13
N ALA A 8 -3.06 -18.56 -2.22
CA ALA A 8 -4.24 -17.87 -1.68
C ALA A 8 -3.88 -16.57 -0.94
N LEU A 9 -2.78 -16.58 -0.19
CA LEU A 9 -2.26 -15.37 0.48
C LEU A 9 -1.83 -14.30 -0.52
N LEU A 10 -1.05 -14.66 -1.55
CA LEU A 10 -0.64 -13.74 -2.61
C LEU A 10 -1.84 -13.14 -3.34
N VAL A 11 -2.86 -13.95 -3.66
CA VAL A 11 -4.12 -13.47 -4.26
C VAL A 11 -4.82 -12.50 -3.32
N ALA A 12 -5.01 -12.85 -2.04
CA ALA A 12 -5.67 -11.99 -1.07
C ALA A 12 -4.95 -10.65 -0.90
N MET A 13 -3.61 -10.67 -0.82
CA MET A 13 -2.79 -9.46 -0.73
C MET A 13 -2.87 -8.61 -2.00
N GLY A 14 -2.86 -9.24 -3.18
CA GLY A 14 -3.06 -8.56 -4.46
C GLY A 14 -4.44 -7.88 -4.54
N VAL A 15 -5.51 -8.59 -4.18
CA VAL A 15 -6.88 -8.03 -4.12
C VAL A 15 -6.96 -6.88 -3.13
N ALA A 16 -6.44 -7.06 -1.91
CA ALA A 16 -6.46 -6.02 -0.89
C ALA A 16 -5.78 -4.74 -1.37
N ARG A 17 -4.62 -4.85 -2.02
CA ARG A 17 -3.88 -3.73 -2.60
C ARG A 17 -4.66 -3.02 -3.72
N VAL A 18 -5.31 -3.78 -4.61
CA VAL A 18 -6.19 -3.19 -5.63
C VAL A 18 -7.35 -2.43 -4.98
N LEU A 19 -8.02 -3.01 -3.98
CA LEU A 19 -9.15 -2.37 -3.30
C LEU A 19 -8.73 -1.09 -2.55
N ILE A 20 -7.58 -1.14 -1.86
CA ILE A 20 -6.98 0.02 -1.20
C ILE A 20 -6.69 1.13 -2.22
N GLY A 21 -6.21 0.78 -3.42
CA GLY A 21 -5.94 1.74 -4.48
C GLY A 21 -7.19 2.32 -5.16
N ILE A 22 -8.25 1.52 -5.33
CA ILE A 22 -9.52 1.97 -5.91
C ILE A 22 -10.23 2.98 -5.00
N ALA A 23 -10.16 2.80 -3.68
CA ALA A 23 -10.84 3.67 -2.73
C ALA A 23 -10.50 5.18 -2.89
N PRO A 24 -9.22 5.62 -2.86
CA PRO A 24 -8.86 7.01 -3.07
C PRO A 24 -8.97 7.45 -4.54
N LEU A 25 -9.00 6.51 -5.50
CA LEU A 25 -9.24 6.82 -6.90
C LEU A 25 -10.67 7.38 -7.10
N LEU A 26 -11.66 6.67 -6.54
CA LEU A 26 -13.08 7.01 -6.66
C LEU A 26 -13.54 8.03 -5.63
N ALA A 27 -13.06 7.92 -4.38
CA ALA A 27 -13.55 8.70 -3.25
C ALA A 27 -12.41 9.25 -2.37
N PRO A 28 -11.51 10.10 -2.90
CA PRO A 28 -10.32 10.56 -2.17
C PRO A 28 -10.65 11.27 -0.85
N SER A 29 -11.72 12.07 -0.79
CA SER A 29 -12.16 12.74 0.43
C SER A 29 -12.73 11.79 1.48
N PHE A 30 -13.26 10.64 1.07
CA PHE A 30 -13.70 9.62 2.02
C PHE A 30 -12.49 8.86 2.56
N SER A 31 -11.57 8.46 1.67
CA SER A 31 -10.31 7.79 2.06
C SER A 31 -9.47 8.63 3.00
N SER A 32 -9.34 9.94 2.75
CA SER A 32 -8.59 10.84 3.64
C SER A 32 -9.23 10.93 5.03
N ARG A 33 -10.58 10.98 5.10
CA ARG A 33 -11.32 10.95 6.37
C ARG A 33 -11.18 9.63 7.11
N LEU A 34 -11.19 8.50 6.40
CA LEU A 34 -10.99 7.18 6.99
C LEU A 34 -9.60 7.06 7.64
N LEU A 35 -8.59 7.64 6.99
CA LEU A 35 -7.24 7.76 7.51
C LEU A 35 -7.09 8.92 8.52
N ALA A 36 -8.16 9.57 8.95
CA ALA A 36 -8.17 10.65 9.93
C ALA A 36 -7.33 11.90 9.53
N PHE A 37 -7.18 12.18 8.24
CA PHE A 37 -6.61 13.46 7.80
C PHE A 37 -7.55 14.63 8.14
N PRO A 38 -7.00 15.79 8.57
CA PRO A 38 -7.82 16.97 8.83
C PRO A 38 -8.55 17.47 7.58
N THR A 39 -9.80 17.86 7.72
CA THR A 39 -10.63 18.37 6.61
C THR A 39 -10.06 19.66 5.99
N ALA A 40 -9.32 20.45 6.77
CA ALA A 40 -8.63 21.64 6.29
C ALA A 40 -7.56 21.35 5.21
N HIS A 41 -7.08 20.11 5.12
CA HIS A 41 -6.13 19.67 4.10
C HIS A 41 -6.80 19.00 2.90
N ASP A 42 -8.13 18.83 2.89
CA ASP A 42 -8.87 18.25 1.77
C ASP A 42 -9.06 19.28 0.63
N ASN A 43 -8.01 19.47 -0.16
CA ASN A 43 -7.98 20.37 -1.31
C ASN A 43 -7.74 19.61 -2.63
N ALA A 44 -7.84 20.32 -3.76
CA ALA A 44 -7.70 19.72 -5.09
C ALA A 44 -6.37 18.97 -5.28
N THR A 45 -5.26 19.53 -4.76
CA THR A 45 -3.94 18.92 -4.83
C THR A 45 -3.87 17.62 -4.02
N ALA A 46 -4.35 17.64 -2.78
CA ALA A 46 -4.39 16.44 -1.93
C ALA A 46 -5.23 15.32 -2.57
N ARG A 47 -6.38 15.67 -3.18
CA ARG A 47 -7.23 14.70 -3.89
C ARG A 47 -6.56 14.16 -5.15
N LEU A 48 -5.85 14.99 -5.91
CA LEU A 48 -5.07 14.53 -7.06
C LEU A 48 -3.98 13.55 -6.63
N MET A 49 -3.21 13.91 -5.60
CA MET A 49 -2.18 13.02 -5.05
C MET A 49 -2.76 11.71 -4.55
N GLY A 50 -3.89 11.75 -3.83
CA GLY A 50 -4.59 10.53 -3.39
C GLY A 50 -4.99 9.62 -4.55
N ARG A 51 -5.45 10.18 -5.67
CA ARG A 51 -5.77 9.38 -6.88
C ARG A 51 -4.52 8.79 -7.53
N LEU A 52 -3.42 9.55 -7.61
CA LEU A 52 -2.16 9.04 -8.18
C LEU A 52 -1.60 7.89 -7.34
N PHE A 53 -1.64 8.02 -6.01
CA PHE A 53 -1.32 6.91 -5.10
C PHE A 53 -2.27 5.74 -5.30
N GLY A 54 -3.57 6.01 -5.50
CA GLY A 54 -4.55 4.98 -5.82
C GLY A 54 -4.23 4.19 -7.10
N VAL A 55 -3.90 4.89 -8.19
CA VAL A 55 -3.49 4.24 -9.46
C VAL A 55 -2.25 3.39 -9.26
N ARG A 56 -1.25 3.90 -8.53
CA ARG A 56 -0.04 3.15 -8.19
C ARG A 56 -0.39 1.86 -7.46
N ASP A 57 -1.21 1.93 -6.42
CA ASP A 57 -1.56 0.76 -5.61
C ASP A 57 -2.36 -0.27 -6.44
N VAL A 58 -3.26 0.17 -7.32
CA VAL A 58 -3.92 -0.73 -8.29
C VAL A 58 -2.88 -1.42 -9.17
N GLY A 59 -1.93 -0.67 -9.75
CA GLY A 59 -0.87 -1.23 -10.58
C GLY A 59 0.00 -2.25 -9.83
N LEU A 60 0.40 -1.92 -8.60
CA LEU A 60 1.16 -2.83 -7.73
C LEU A 60 0.37 -4.09 -7.36
N GLY A 61 -0.95 -4.00 -7.23
CA GLY A 61 -1.82 -5.17 -7.02
C GLY A 61 -1.95 -6.04 -8.27
N LEU A 62 -2.12 -5.41 -9.46
CA LEU A 62 -2.13 -6.11 -10.75
C LEU A 62 -0.82 -6.84 -11.03
N LEU A 63 0.30 -6.25 -10.62
CA LEU A 63 1.63 -6.83 -10.77
C LEU A 63 1.80 -8.13 -9.97
N VAL A 64 1.08 -8.29 -8.85
CA VAL A 64 1.03 -9.57 -8.09
C VAL A 64 0.38 -10.66 -8.93
N PHE A 65 -0.76 -10.37 -9.57
CA PHE A 65 -1.44 -11.33 -10.44
C PHE A 65 -0.61 -11.69 -11.67
N TYR A 66 0.11 -10.71 -12.23
CA TYR A 66 1.07 -10.98 -13.30
C TYR A 66 2.18 -11.95 -12.83
N ALA A 67 2.77 -11.71 -11.66
CA ALA A 67 3.82 -12.56 -11.11
C ALA A 67 3.33 -13.97 -10.73
N LEU A 68 2.06 -14.16 -10.39
CA LEU A 68 1.49 -15.51 -10.17
C LEU A 68 1.53 -16.38 -11.45
N GLY A 69 1.51 -15.78 -12.63
CA GLY A 69 1.72 -16.47 -13.90
C GLY A 69 3.20 -16.66 -14.30
N HIS A 70 4.12 -16.01 -13.59
CA HIS A 70 5.55 -15.95 -13.88
C HIS A 70 6.33 -16.18 -12.58
N VAL A 71 6.30 -17.42 -12.11
CA VAL A 71 6.71 -17.78 -10.75
C VAL A 71 8.17 -17.43 -10.43
N GLU A 72 9.02 -17.35 -11.44
CA GLU A 72 10.41 -16.90 -11.37
C GLU A 72 10.55 -15.43 -10.92
N LEU A 73 9.51 -14.62 -11.11
CA LEU A 73 9.50 -13.20 -10.74
C LEU A 73 9.01 -12.97 -9.31
N LEU A 74 8.38 -13.95 -8.66
CA LEU A 74 7.74 -13.76 -7.35
C LEU A 74 8.69 -13.30 -6.24
N PRO A 75 9.94 -13.81 -6.12
CA PRO A 75 10.84 -13.33 -5.07
C PRO A 75 11.17 -11.85 -5.26
N ALA A 76 11.54 -11.46 -6.50
CA ALA A 76 11.82 -10.08 -6.85
C ALA A 76 10.58 -9.19 -6.64
N MET A 77 9.39 -9.71 -6.94
CA MET A 77 8.13 -9.02 -6.72
C MET A 77 7.88 -8.74 -5.24
N CYS A 78 8.07 -9.73 -4.36
CA CYS A 78 7.88 -9.54 -2.92
C CYS A 78 8.84 -8.49 -2.36
N VAL A 79 10.10 -8.50 -2.78
CA VAL A 79 11.07 -7.46 -2.42
C VAL A 79 10.62 -6.09 -2.93
N PHE A 80 10.23 -5.99 -4.20
CA PHE A 80 9.76 -4.74 -4.78
C PHE A 80 8.54 -4.17 -4.03
N GLN A 81 7.55 -5.00 -3.74
CA GLN A 81 6.36 -4.61 -2.97
C GLN A 81 6.74 -4.14 -1.56
N ALA A 82 7.63 -4.86 -0.88
CA ALA A 82 8.12 -4.47 0.44
C ALA A 82 8.90 -3.15 0.41
N MET A 83 9.69 -2.90 -0.64
CA MET A 83 10.40 -1.63 -0.82
C MET A 83 9.45 -0.47 -1.07
N MET A 84 8.38 -0.67 -1.84
CA MET A 84 7.35 0.37 -2.06
C MET A 84 6.69 0.76 -0.73
N ASP A 85 6.28 -0.22 0.08
CA ASP A 85 5.72 0.03 1.41
C ASP A 85 6.74 0.68 2.37
N GLY A 86 8.01 0.26 2.29
CA GLY A 86 9.09 0.88 3.05
C GLY A 86 9.31 2.34 2.67
N GLY A 87 9.24 2.67 1.38
CA GLY A 87 9.32 4.04 0.88
C GLY A 87 8.15 4.90 1.35
N ASP A 88 6.94 4.34 1.37
CA ASP A 88 5.76 5.01 1.94
C ASP A 88 5.94 5.26 3.43
N LEU A 89 6.38 4.25 4.19
CA LEU A 89 6.64 4.38 5.62
C LEU A 89 7.65 5.50 5.90
N LEU A 90 8.77 5.53 5.18
CA LEU A 90 9.78 6.59 5.32
C LEU A 90 9.21 7.98 4.98
N SER A 91 8.37 8.06 3.95
CA SER A 91 7.72 9.31 3.57
C SER A 91 6.75 9.80 4.63
N ILE A 92 6.03 8.88 5.30
CA ILE A 92 5.10 9.16 6.42
C ILE A 92 5.85 9.56 7.70
N MET A 93 7.10 9.12 7.88
CA MET A 93 7.90 9.54 9.03
C MET A 93 8.26 11.02 8.99
N VAL A 94 8.38 11.63 7.80
CA VAL A 94 8.70 13.06 7.67
C VAL A 94 7.70 13.96 8.40
N PRO A 95 6.39 13.90 8.15
CA PRO A 95 5.42 14.72 8.88
C PRO A 95 5.33 14.41 10.37
N LEU A 96 5.58 13.15 10.79
CA LEU A 96 5.63 12.78 12.21
C LEU A 96 6.81 13.44 12.94
N VAL A 97 8.01 13.33 12.37
CA VAL A 97 9.23 13.91 12.95
C VAL A 97 9.15 15.43 12.93
N ARG A 98 8.61 16.01 11.85
CA ARG A 98 8.46 17.47 11.70
C ARG A 98 7.21 18.04 12.38
N ARG A 99 6.39 17.22 13.03
CA ARG A 99 5.17 17.63 13.76
C ARG A 99 4.25 18.51 12.91
N GLN A 100 3.95 18.06 11.70
CA GLN A 100 3.15 18.84 10.73
C GLN A 100 1.64 18.81 11.00
N GLY A 101 1.21 18.36 12.18
CA GLY A 101 -0.20 18.41 12.59
C GLY A 101 -1.08 17.30 12.01
N ILE A 102 -0.49 16.28 11.38
CA ILE A 102 -1.21 15.12 10.82
C ILE A 102 -0.87 13.81 11.54
N ASP A 103 -0.41 13.88 12.78
CA ASP A 103 0.17 12.76 13.54
C ASP A 103 -0.75 11.52 13.56
N ARG A 104 -2.06 11.70 13.77
CA ARG A 104 -3.01 10.57 13.78
C ARG A 104 -3.09 9.89 12.41
N ALA A 105 -3.17 10.67 11.34
CA ALA A 105 -3.24 10.12 9.99
C ALA A 105 -1.94 9.45 9.57
N ALA A 106 -0.82 10.04 9.96
CA ALA A 106 0.50 9.48 9.72
C ALA A 106 0.70 8.17 10.47
N TRP A 107 0.30 8.05 11.74
CA TRP A 107 0.36 6.78 12.47
C TRP A 107 -0.50 5.68 11.85
N LEU A 108 -1.73 5.99 11.45
CA LEU A 108 -2.61 5.02 10.78
C LEU A 108 -1.99 4.55 9.45
N SER A 109 -1.51 5.49 8.65
CA SER A 109 -0.88 5.19 7.36
C SER A 109 0.41 4.39 7.52
N ALA A 110 1.23 4.72 8.55
CA ALA A 110 2.43 3.96 8.89
C ALA A 110 2.10 2.53 9.29
N GLY A 111 1.01 2.31 10.03
CA GLY A 111 0.52 0.98 10.36
C GLY A 111 0.20 0.16 9.11
N PHE A 112 -0.52 0.74 8.14
CA PHE A 112 -0.80 0.07 6.87
C PHE A 112 0.47 -0.27 6.08
N ALA A 113 1.38 0.70 5.93
CA ALA A 113 2.64 0.50 5.22
C ALA A 113 3.50 -0.58 5.90
N LEU A 114 3.61 -0.56 7.23
CA LEU A 114 4.39 -1.55 7.98
C LEU A 114 3.80 -2.96 7.85
N VAL A 115 2.48 -3.11 8.02
CA VAL A 115 1.81 -4.42 7.91
C VAL A 115 1.90 -4.95 6.49
N GLY A 116 1.66 -4.11 5.47
CA GLY A 116 1.82 -4.46 4.07
C GLY A 116 3.24 -4.93 3.76
N GLY A 117 4.23 -4.09 4.07
CA GLY A 117 5.64 -4.38 3.81
C GLY A 117 6.13 -5.64 4.52
N ALA A 118 5.80 -5.79 5.81
CA ALA A 118 6.17 -6.98 6.57
C ALA A 118 5.53 -8.26 6.01
N SER A 119 4.27 -8.19 5.56
CA SER A 119 3.58 -9.34 4.98
C SER A 119 4.28 -9.85 3.71
N TRP A 120 4.79 -8.95 2.86
CA TRP A 120 5.58 -9.35 1.69
C TRP A 120 6.89 -10.05 2.05
N LEU A 121 7.58 -9.58 3.09
CA LEU A 121 8.80 -10.21 3.59
C LEU A 121 8.54 -11.58 4.21
N VAL A 122 7.42 -11.75 4.92
CA VAL A 122 7.00 -13.04 5.47
C VAL A 122 6.69 -14.03 4.34
N VAL A 123 5.97 -13.59 3.31
CA VAL A 123 5.70 -14.41 2.11
C VAL A 123 7.00 -14.80 1.42
N LEU A 124 7.93 -13.86 1.23
CA LEU A 124 9.25 -14.13 0.65
C LEU A 124 10.04 -15.17 1.45
N ALA A 125 10.01 -15.09 2.78
CA ALA A 125 10.71 -16.04 3.65
C ALA A 125 10.06 -17.44 3.67
N ALA A 126 8.78 -17.54 3.29
CA ALA A 126 8.02 -18.79 3.24
C ALA A 126 8.03 -19.47 1.85
N MET A 127 8.65 -18.83 0.85
CA MET A 127 8.82 -19.34 -0.51
C MET A 127 10.05 -20.24 -0.64
#